data_AF-A0A924IH71-F1
#
_entry.id   AF-A0A924IH71-F1
#
_cell.length_a   1.000
_cell.length_b   1.000
_cell.length_c   1.000
_cell.angle_alpha   90.00
_cell.angle_beta   90.00
_cell.angle_gamma   90.00
#
_symmetry.space_group_name_H-M   'P 1'
#
loop_
_entity.id
_entity.type
_entity.pdbx_description
1 polymer ?
#
loop_
_entity_poly.entity_id
_entity_poly.type
_entity_poly.pdbx_seq_one_letter_code
_entity_poly.pdbx_strand_id
1 'polypeptide(L)'
;MGRDFSRSKWPEVREMIKMNWDRFEEEEIDSLRGHLDLLSEKIQKRYSYTKEQADYEMIEFKKMLNPRQNQSYNIPNKNLIY
;
A
#
# COMPACT_ATOMS: atom_id res chain seq x y z
N MET A 1 7.37 -9.33 13.92
CA MET A 1 8.35 -9.72 12.87
C MET A 1 7.62 -9.70 11.54
N GLY A 2 8.18 -9.12 10.48
CA GLY A 2 7.51 -9.07 9.18
C GLY A 2 8.22 -8.17 8.17
N ARG A 3 9.50 -8.45 7.87
CA ARG A 3 10.30 -7.67 6.91
C ARG A 3 10.72 -8.46 5.67
N ASP A 4 9.92 -9.45 5.25
CA ASP A 4 10.32 -10.38 4.19
C ASP A 4 9.40 -10.33 2.94
N PHE A 5 8.77 -9.18 2.66
CA PHE A 5 8.00 -9.00 1.41
C PHE A 5 8.90 -8.80 0.17
N SER A 6 10.19 -8.56 0.34
CA SER A 6 10.86 -7.54 -0.51
C SER A 6 11.67 -8.03 -1.71
N ARG A 7 11.66 -9.31 -2.11
CA ARG A 7 12.35 -9.70 -3.37
C ARG A 7 11.61 -10.64 -4.30
N SER A 8 11.04 -11.75 -3.83
CA SER A 8 10.45 -12.74 -4.76
C SER A 8 9.14 -12.31 -5.40
N LYS A 9 8.27 -11.58 -4.68
CA LYS A 9 6.96 -11.13 -5.19
C LYS A 9 6.97 -9.74 -5.80
N TRP A 10 8.15 -9.13 -5.94
CA TRP A 10 8.28 -7.78 -6.47
C TRP A 10 7.67 -7.59 -7.88
N PRO A 11 7.77 -8.56 -8.81
CA PRO A 11 7.12 -8.44 -10.11
C PRO A 11 5.58 -8.32 -10.01
N GLU A 12 4.94 -9.14 -9.17
CA GLU A 12 3.48 -9.07 -8.93
C GLU A 12 3.09 -7.73 -8.29
N VAL A 13 3.87 -7.29 -7.31
CA VAL A 13 3.72 -5.99 -6.65
C VAL A 13 3.77 -4.85 -7.69
N ARG A 14 4.78 -4.86 -8.55
CA ARG A 14 4.98 -3.82 -9.58
C ARG A 14 3.79 -3.74 -10.51
N GLU A 15 3.31 -4.87 -11.01
CA GLU A 15 2.13 -4.92 -11.90
C GLU A 15 0.89 -4.35 -11.21
N MET A 16 0.63 -4.71 -9.95
CA MET A 16 -0.48 -4.16 -9.17
C MET A 16 -0.35 -2.64 -8.95
N ILE A 17 0.85 -2.15 -8.66
CA ILE A 17 1.11 -0.71 -8.50
C ILE A 17 0.81 0.01 -9.81
N LYS A 18 1.26 -0.53 -10.94
CA LYS A 18 1.04 0.06 -12.27
C LYS A 18 -0.45 0.07 -12.65
N MET A 19 -1.20 -0.98 -12.29
CA MET A 19 -2.64 -1.06 -12.50
C MET A 19 -3.45 -0.07 -11.64
N ASN A 20 -3.11 0.07 -10.36
CA ASN A 20 -3.81 0.99 -9.44
C ASN A 20 -3.38 2.45 -9.64
N TRP A 21 -2.11 2.67 -9.98
CA TRP A 21 -1.52 3.99 -10.10
C TRP A 21 -0.73 4.14 -11.40
N ASP A 22 -1.46 4.30 -12.50
CA ASP A 22 -0.89 4.52 -13.84
C ASP A 22 0.05 5.74 -13.92
N ARG A 23 -0.12 6.75 -13.04
CA ARG A 23 0.80 7.89 -13.00
C ARG A 23 2.19 7.55 -12.47
N PHE A 24 2.45 6.42 -11.82
CA PHE A 24 3.81 6.09 -11.39
C PHE A 24 4.63 5.48 -12.52
N GLU A 25 5.84 6.00 -12.69
CA GLU A 25 6.81 5.45 -13.64
C GLU A 25 7.49 4.22 -13.08
N GLU A 26 7.94 3.32 -13.95
CA GLU A 26 8.58 2.06 -13.54
C GLU A 26 9.80 2.27 -12.64
N GLU A 27 10.58 3.34 -12.87
CA GLU A 27 11.72 3.73 -12.03
C GLU A 27 11.30 4.14 -10.61
N GLU A 28 10.18 4.85 -10.51
CA GLU A 28 9.60 5.26 -9.23
C GLU A 28 9.07 4.07 -8.45
N ILE A 29 8.45 3.13 -9.15
CA ILE A 29 7.97 1.87 -8.58
C ILE A 29 9.17 1.06 -8.11
N ASP A 30 10.20 0.86 -8.94
CA ASP A 30 11.38 0.06 -8.57
C ASP A 30 12.15 0.64 -7.38
N SER A 31 12.17 1.96 -7.24
CA SER A 31 12.73 2.65 -6.07
C SER A 31 11.98 2.33 -4.76
N LEU A 32 10.72 1.90 -4.84
CA LEU A 32 9.93 1.47 -3.68
C LEU A 32 10.19 0.01 -3.29
N ARG A 33 11.03 -0.71 -4.04
CA ARG A 33 11.40 -2.09 -3.75
C ARG A 33 12.09 -2.18 -2.39
N GLY A 34 11.40 -2.81 -1.44
CA GLY A 34 11.85 -2.90 -0.05
C GLY A 34 11.56 -1.67 0.80
N HIS A 35 10.97 -0.63 0.22
CA HIS A 35 10.59 0.63 0.85
C HIS A 35 9.10 0.96 0.61
N LEU A 36 8.23 -0.04 0.72
CA LEU A 36 6.78 0.13 0.54
C LEU A 36 6.15 1.15 1.52
N ASP A 37 6.82 1.45 2.63
CA ASP A 37 6.38 2.50 3.56
C ASP A 37 6.33 3.89 2.87
N LEU A 38 7.31 4.15 1.99
CA LEU A 38 7.44 5.39 1.20
C LEU A 38 6.40 5.48 0.07
N LEU A 39 5.74 4.37 -0.29
CA LEU A 39 4.70 4.37 -1.33
C LEU A 39 3.54 5.31 -0.93
N SER A 40 3.18 5.31 0.36
CA SER A 40 2.13 6.17 0.91
C SER A 40 2.43 7.66 0.74
N GLU A 41 3.68 8.08 0.97
CA GLU A 41 4.13 9.46 0.82
C GLU A 41 4.20 9.87 -0.65
N LYS A 42 4.67 8.95 -1.51
CA LYS A 42 4.70 9.18 -2.96
C LYS A 42 3.30 9.36 -3.53
N ILE A 43 2.33 8.54 -3.13
CA ILE A 43 0.93 8.66 -3.56
C ILE A 43 0.36 10.01 -3.16
N GLN A 44 0.55 10.41 -1.90
CA GLN A 44 0.10 11.72 -1.40
C GLN A 44 0.68 12.86 -2.24
N LYS A 45 1.99 12.84 -2.54
CA LYS A 45 2.65 13.89 -3.34
C LYS A 45 2.22 13.89 -4.80
N ARG A 46 2.15 12.72 -5.44
CA ARG A 46 1.90 12.58 -6.89
C ARG A 46 0.43 12.80 -7.25
N TYR A 47 -0.49 12.36 -6.39
CA TYR A 47 -1.93 12.48 -6.61
C TYR A 47 -2.61 13.56 -5.77
N SER A 48 -1.87 14.27 -4.90
CA SER A 48 -2.46 15.21 -3.93
C SER A 48 -3.57 14.59 -3.09
N TYR A 49 -3.42 13.30 -2.77
CA TYR A 49 -4.40 12.56 -1.98
C TYR A 49 -4.38 13.00 -0.52
N THR A 50 -5.57 13.00 0.07
CA THR A 50 -5.71 13.17 1.51
C THR A 50 -5.11 11.97 2.23
N LYS A 51 -4.71 12.17 3.50
CA LYS A 51 -4.15 11.10 4.33
C LYS A 51 -5.07 9.88 4.40
N GLU A 52 -6.38 10.08 4.49
CA GLU A 52 -7.38 9.00 4.48
C GLU A 52 -7.38 8.21 3.17
N GLN A 53 -7.32 8.90 2.02
CA GLN A 53 -7.29 8.24 0.72
C GLN A 53 -6.01 7.43 0.52
N ALA A 54 -4.85 7.99 0.90
CA ALA A 54 -3.58 7.28 0.82
C ALA A 54 -3.52 6.07 1.78
N ASP A 55 -4.12 6.18 2.96
CA ASP A 55 -4.20 5.07 3.92
C ASP A 55 -5.11 3.95 3.40
N TYR A 56 -6.27 4.29 2.84
CA TYR A 56 -7.19 3.34 2.22
C TYR A 56 -6.53 2.56 1.08
N GLU A 57 -5.89 3.28 0.17
CA GLU A 57 -5.13 2.74 -0.96
C GLU A 57 -4.01 1.79 -0.49
N MET A 58 -3.29 2.15 0.57
CA MET A 58 -2.27 1.28 1.18
C MET A 58 -2.85 0.06 1.88
N ILE A 59 -4.03 0.17 2.50
CA ILE A 59 -4.73 -0.96 3.12
C ILE A 59 -5.15 -1.96 2.05
N GLU A 60 -5.80 -1.50 0.97
CA GLU A 60 -6.22 -2.35 -0.14
C GLU A 60 -5.02 -3.06 -0.79
N PHE A 61 -3.95 -2.30 -1.04
CA PHE A 61 -2.71 -2.87 -1.57
C PHE A 61 -2.09 -3.93 -0.63
N LYS A 62 -2.05 -3.69 0.69
CA LYS A 62 -1.56 -4.66 1.67
C LYS A 62 -2.43 -5.93 1.72
N LYS A 63 -3.76 -5.80 1.61
CA LYS A 63 -4.68 -6.95 1.55
C LYS A 63 -4.44 -7.80 0.32
N MET A 64 -4.28 -7.16 -0.84
CA MET A 64 -3.99 -7.83 -2.11
C MET A 64 -2.67 -8.62 -2.06
N LEU A 65 -1.62 -8.05 -1.45
CA LEU A 65 -0.32 -8.72 -1.34
C LEU A 65 -0.30 -9.90 -0.36
N ASN A 66 -1.19 -9.91 0.64
CA ASN A 66 -1.23 -10.99 1.62
C ASN A 66 -2.66 -11.31 2.08
N PRO A 67 -3.42 -12.10 1.30
CA PRO A 67 -4.77 -12.49 1.69
C PRO A 67 -4.81 -13.36 2.96
N ARG A 68 -3.66 -13.87 3.44
CA ARG A 68 -3.56 -14.80 4.58
C ARG A 68 -3.32 -14.16 5.95
N GLN A 69 -3.08 -12.85 6.04
CA GLN A 69 -2.75 -12.18 7.32
C GLN A 69 -3.90 -11.31 7.87
N ASN A 70 -5.14 -11.54 7.44
CA ASN A 70 -6.33 -10.81 7.87
C ASN A 70 -6.77 -11.18 9.31
N GLN A 71 -5.88 -10.99 10.27
CA GLN A 71 -6.18 -11.19 11.69
C GLN A 71 -5.38 -10.20 12.54
N SER A 72 -5.53 -8.89 12.29
CA SER A 72 -5.34 -7.79 13.27
C SER A 72 -5.19 -6.41 12.59
N TYR A 73 -6.13 -5.99 11.73
CA TYR A 73 -6.37 -4.55 11.58
C TYR A 73 -7.75 -4.25 12.14
N ASN A 74 -7.72 -3.96 13.43
CA ASN A 74 -8.80 -3.44 14.24
C ASN A 74 -9.28 -2.15 13.58
N ILE A 75 -10.45 -2.23 12.95
CA ILE A 75 -11.22 -1.08 12.51
C ILE A 75 -11.45 -0.26 13.79
N PRO A 76 -10.99 0.99 13.90
CA PRO A 76 -11.33 1.78 15.09
C PRO A 76 -12.85 1.86 15.17
N ASN A 77 -13.41 1.32 16.24
CA ASN A 77 -14.83 1.37 16.58
C ASN A 77 -15.27 2.85 16.62
N LYS A 78 -15.66 3.40 15.48
CA LYS A 78 -16.44 4.63 15.40
C LYS A 78 -17.91 4.23 15.53
N ASN A 79 -18.31 3.78 16.72
CA ASN A 79 -19.70 3.76 17.18
C ASN A 79 -19.75 3.28 18.64
N LEU A 80 -19.62 4.23 19.56
CA LEU A 80 -20.23 4.17 20.88
C LEU A 80 -20.73 5.59 21.18
N ILE A 81 -21.89 5.90 20.61
CA ILE A 81 -22.81 6.88 21.16
C ILE A 81 -23.69 6.10 22.14
N TYR A 82 -23.65 6.46 23.42
CA TYR A 82 -24.81 6.71 24.28
C TYR A 82 -24.35 7.45 25.53
#